data_AF-A0A212C7N9-F1
#
_entry.id   AF-A0A212C7N9-F1
#
_cell.length_a   1.000
_cell.length_b   1.000
_cell.length_c   1.000
_cell.angle_alpha   90.00
_cell.angle_beta   90.00
_cell.angle_gamma   90.00
#
_symmetry.space_group_name_H-M   'P 1'
#
loop_
_entity.id
_entity.type
_entity.pdbx_description
1 polymer ?
#
loop_
_entity_poly.entity_id
_entity_poly.type
_entity_poly.pdbx_seq_one_letter_code
_entity_poly.pdbx_strand_id
1 'polypeptide(L)'
;SNPPVPFLQVVKTIGLREVWYFGLQYVDNKGFPTWLKLDKKVSAQEVRKESPLQFKFRAKFYPEDVAEELIQDITQKLFFLQ
;
A
#
# COMPACT_ATOMS: atom_id res chain seq x y z
N SER A 1 5.99 0.06 15.89
CA SER A 1 6.32 -1.01 14.93
C SER A 1 6.85 -0.38 13.66
N ASN A 2 8.06 -0.73 13.22
CA ASN A 2 8.64 -0.18 11.99
C ASN A 2 7.88 -0.73 10.78
N PRO A 3 7.39 0.12 9.86
CA PRO A 3 6.75 -0.37 8.65
C PRO A 3 7.76 -1.17 7.78
N PRO A 4 7.30 -2.15 6.98
CA PRO A 4 8.13 -2.99 6.15
C PRO A 4 8.94 -2.13 5.18
N VAL A 5 10.20 -2.52 4.99
CA VAL A 5 11.14 -1.88 4.05
C VAL A 5 10.52 -1.65 2.66
N PRO A 6 9.75 -2.58 2.06
CA PRO A 6 9.11 -2.35 0.75
C PRO A 6 8.13 -1.18 0.75
N PHE A 7 7.35 -1.01 1.82
CA PHE A 7 6.37 0.08 1.91
C PHE A 7 7.07 1.43 2.05
N LEU A 8 8.05 1.52 2.95
CA LEU A 8 8.83 2.75 3.13
C LEU A 8 9.60 3.14 1.87
N GLN A 9 10.12 2.17 1.11
CA GLN A 9 10.83 2.44 -0.13
C GLN A 9 9.88 3.04 -1.18
N VAL A 10 8.72 2.42 -1.43
CA VAL A 10 7.73 2.94 -2.39
C VAL A 10 7.30 4.36 -2.03
N VAL A 11 6.90 4.58 -0.78
CA VAL A 11 6.47 5.89 -0.25
C VAL A 11 7.55 6.95 -0.41
N LYS A 12 8.81 6.64 -0.09
CA LYS A 12 9.93 7.56 -0.26
C LYS A 12 10.23 7.84 -1.73
N THR A 13 10.18 6.83 -2.59
CA THR A 13 10.45 6.97 -4.03
C THR A 13 9.44 7.89 -4.71
N ILE A 14 8.17 7.81 -4.35
CA ILE A 14 7.11 8.65 -4.92
C ILE A 14 6.90 9.98 -4.15
N GLY A 15 7.61 10.19 -3.04
CA GLY A 15 7.48 11.39 -2.19
C GLY A 15 6.14 11.49 -1.45
N LEU A 16 5.46 10.37 -1.23
CA LEU A 16 4.20 10.33 -0.51
C LEU A 16 4.45 10.44 1.00
N ARG A 17 3.63 11.22 1.70
CA ARG A 17 3.63 11.37 3.17
C ARG A 17 2.34 10.88 3.79
N GLU A 18 1.23 10.98 3.05
CA GLU A 18 -0.11 10.55 3.45
C GLU A 18 -0.29 9.02 3.36
N VAL A 19 0.61 8.29 4.04
CA VAL A 19 0.71 6.82 3.98
C VAL A 19 -0.49 6.09 4.58
N TRP A 20 -1.26 6.76 5.44
CA TRP A 20 -2.40 6.16 6.14
C TRP A 20 -3.55 5.79 5.20
N TYR A 21 -3.68 6.48 4.07
CA TYR A 21 -4.67 6.13 3.05
C TYR A 21 -4.29 4.91 2.23
N PHE A 22 -3.00 4.56 2.15
CA PHE A 22 -2.51 3.54 1.22
C PHE A 22 -2.06 2.25 1.92
N GLY A 23 -2.12 1.17 1.17
CA GLY A 23 -1.58 -0.12 1.57
C GLY A 23 -1.01 -0.88 0.38
N LEU A 24 -0.31 -1.97 0.70
CA LEU A 24 0.13 -2.94 -0.29
C LEU A 24 -0.88 -4.09 -0.29
N GLN A 25 -1.53 -4.32 -1.42
CA GLN A 25 -2.36 -5.50 -1.66
C GLN A 25 -1.52 -6.57 -2.37
N TYR A 26 -1.66 -7.82 -1.97
CA TYR A 26 -1.07 -8.98 -2.63
C TYR A 26 -2.12 -10.07 -2.79
N VAL A 27 -1.83 -11.06 -3.62
CA VAL A 27 -2.65 -12.28 -3.69
C VAL A 27 -2.01 -13.32 -2.79
N ASP A 28 -2.77 -13.86 -1.84
CA ASP A 28 -2.29 -14.91 -0.95
C ASP A 28 -2.12 -16.27 -1.69
N ASN A 29 -1.57 -17.27 -1.01
CA ASN A 29 -1.45 -18.62 -1.55
C ASN A 29 -2.79 -19.28 -1.91
N LYS A 30 -3.92 -18.73 -1.44
CA LYS A 30 -5.27 -19.22 -1.70
C LYS A 30 -5.96 -18.47 -2.85
N GLY A 31 -5.29 -17.50 -3.46
CA GLY A 31 -5.82 -16.70 -4.57
C GLY A 31 -6.67 -15.50 -4.13
N PHE A 32 -6.72 -15.18 -2.84
CA PHE A 32 -7.52 -14.06 -2.34
C PHE A 32 -6.70 -12.77 -2.25
N PRO A 33 -7.26 -11.62 -2.68
CA PRO A 33 -6.63 -10.32 -2.51
C PRO A 33 -6.60 -9.94 -1.03
N THR A 34 -5.40 -9.83 -0.47
CA THR A 34 -5.16 -9.54 0.95
C THR A 34 -4.26 -8.32 1.10
N TRP A 35 -4.48 -7.55 2.16
CA TRP A 35 -3.64 -6.41 2.51
C TRP A 35 -2.43 -6.84 3.33
N LEU A 36 -1.25 -6.35 2.95
CA LEU A 36 0.00 -6.56 3.68
C LEU A 36 -0.07 -5.88 5.04
N LYS A 37 0.13 -6.68 6.07
CA LYS A 37 0.22 -6.24 7.45
C LYS A 37 1.63 -5.71 7.70
N LEU A 38 1.73 -4.40 7.90
CA LEU A 38 3.02 -3.71 8.06
C LEU A 38 3.74 -4.11 9.35
N ASP A 39 3.01 -4.61 10.35
CA ASP A 39 3.54 -5.12 11.62
C ASP A 39 4.14 -6.54 11.51
N LYS A 40 3.90 -7.26 10.40
CA LYS A 40 4.35 -8.64 10.21
C LYS A 40 5.37 -8.76 9.08
N LYS A 41 6.30 -9.71 9.21
CA LYS A 41 7.23 -10.05 8.12
C LYS A 41 6.45 -10.56 6.91
N VAL A 42 6.82 -10.12 5.71
CA VAL A 42 6.21 -10.53 4.44
C VAL A 42 6.23 -12.06 4.28
N SER A 43 7.35 -12.70 4.65
CA SER A 43 7.51 -14.16 4.61
C SER A 43 6.56 -14.92 5.54
N ALA A 44 6.00 -14.27 6.56
CA ALA A 44 5.08 -14.87 7.53
C ALA A 44 3.59 -14.64 7.16
N GLN A 45 3.30 -14.01 6.02
CA GLN A 45 1.95 -13.62 5.62
C GLN A 45 1.39 -14.46 4.47
N GLU A 46 1.93 -15.66 4.24
CA GLU A 46 1.43 -16.60 3.21
C GLU A 46 1.26 -15.95 1.81
N VAL A 47 2.12 -14.97 1.50
CA VAL A 47 2.16 -14.33 0.19
C VAL A 47 2.47 -15.39 -0.85
N ARG A 48 1.77 -15.33 -1.99
CA ARG A 48 2.01 -16.23 -3.11
C ARG A 48 3.49 -16.23 -3.46
N LYS A 49 4.12 -17.41 -3.42
CA LYS A 49 5.54 -17.61 -3.72
C LYS A 49 5.80 -17.47 -5.23
N GLU A 50 5.56 -16.28 -5.76
CA GLU A 50 5.89 -15.89 -7.12
C GLU A 50 7.18 -15.05 -7.10
N SER A 51 7.98 -15.17 -8.16
CA SER A 51 9.19 -14.37 -8.35
C SER A 51 9.06 -13.58 -9.67
N PRO A 52 8.98 -12.24 -9.63
CA PRO A 52 9.01 -11.38 -8.44
C PRO A 52 7.71 -11.44 -7.63
N LEU A 53 7.79 -11.16 -6.32
CA LEU A 53 6.60 -10.99 -5.48
C LEU A 53 5.79 -9.80 -5.99
N GLN A 54 4.51 -10.03 -6.27
CA GLN A 54 3.61 -9.02 -6.80
C GLN A 54 2.90 -8.28 -5.66
N PHE A 55 3.17 -6.98 -5.54
CA PHE A 55 2.44 -6.08 -4.65
C PHE A 55 1.80 -4.97 -5.46
N LYS A 56 0.53 -4.69 -5.18
CA LYS A 56 -0.21 -3.56 -5.73
C LYS A 56 -0.33 -2.49 -4.67
N PHE A 57 0.25 -1.32 -4.92
CA PHE A 57 0.05 -0.16 -4.07
C PHE A 57 -1.30 0.47 -4.38
N ARG A 58 -2.20 0.50 -3.38
CA ARG A 58 -3.60 0.94 -3.55
C ARG A 58 -4.08 1.71 -2.32
N ALA A 59 -4.96 2.67 -2.50
CA ALA A 59 -5.73 3.30 -1.45
C ALA A 59 -6.62 2.24 -0.76
N LYS A 60 -6.42 2.09 0.54
CA LYS A 60 -7.18 1.21 1.44
C LYS A 60 -8.30 1.97 2.14
N PHE A 61 -8.07 3.25 2.43
CA PHE A 61 -9.02 4.14 3.06
C PHE A 61 -9.23 5.34 2.14
N TYR A 62 -10.47 5.79 2.03
CA TYR A 62 -10.83 6.99 1.28
C TYR A 62 -11.15 8.10 2.28
N PRO A 63 -10.70 9.33 2.04
CA PRO A 63 -11.14 10.48 2.83
C PRO A 63 -12.65 10.70 2.64
N GLU A 64 -13.28 11.33 3.62
CA GLU A 64 -14.68 11.78 3.50
C GLU A 64 -14.79 12.96 2.54
N ASP A 65 -13.83 13.88 2.59
CA ASP A 65 -13.69 14.97 1.64
C ASP A 65 -12.29 15.01 1.01
N VAL A 66 -12.20 14.65 -0.26
CA VAL A 66 -10.93 14.66 -1.02
C VAL A 66 -10.33 16.05 -1.19
N ALA A 67 -11.15 17.11 -1.26
CA ALA A 67 -10.69 18.47 -1.49
C ALA A 67 -10.13 19.12 -0.23
N GLU A 68 -10.66 18.75 0.94
CA GLU A 68 -10.20 19.26 2.24
C GLU A 68 -9.13 18.37 2.89
N GLU A 69 -9.20 17.05 2.73
CA GLU A 69 -8.28 16.13 3.42
C GLU A 69 -7.00 15.81 2.64
N LEU A 70 -7.02 15.76 1.31
CA LEU A 70 -5.85 15.38 0.52
C LEU A 70 -4.92 16.57 0.28
N ILE A 71 -3.82 16.60 1.02
CA ILE A 71 -2.90 17.74 0.98
C ILE A 71 -1.92 17.64 -0.18
N GLN A 72 -1.45 16.43 -0.53
CA GLN A 72 -0.44 16.28 -1.58
C GLN A 72 -1.06 15.97 -2.95
N ASP A 73 -0.59 16.67 -3.98
CA ASP A 73 -0.99 16.42 -5.37
C ASP A 73 -0.73 14.97 -5.81
N ILE A 74 0.33 14.33 -5.30
CA ILE A 74 0.62 12.93 -5.62
C ILE A 74 -0.45 12.00 -5.04
N THR A 75 -0.95 12.30 -3.85
CA THR A 75 -2.03 11.55 -3.20
C THR A 75 -3.31 11.67 -4.04
N GLN A 76 -3.68 12.91 -4.41
CA GLN A 76 -4.84 13.15 -5.27
C GLN A 76 -4.73 12.42 -6.61
N LYS A 77 -3.56 12.47 -7.27
CA LYS A 77 -3.29 11.72 -8.50
C LYS A 77 -3.43 10.22 -8.32
N LEU A 78 -2.90 9.66 -7.22
CA LEU A 78 -2.99 8.22 -6.95
C LEU A 78 -4.42 7.78 -6.67
N PHE A 79 -5.21 8.60 -5.98
CA PHE A 79 -6.64 8.37 -5.79
C PHE A 79 -7.42 8.46 -7.11
N PHE A 80 -7.08 9.42 -7.98
CA PHE A 80 -7.72 9.59 -9.27
C PHE A 80 -7.42 8.46 -10.27
N LEU A 81 -6.19 7.93 -10.26
CA LEU A 81 -5.73 6.89 -11.19
C LEU A 81 -6.08 5.46 -10.74
N GLN A 82 -6.69 5.29 -9.57
CA GLN A 82 -6.88 3.99 -8.95
C GLN A 82 -7.95 3.15 -9.64
#